data_AF-A0A7W8IJ21-F1
#
_entry.id   AF-A0A7W8IJ21-F1
#
_cell.length_a   1.000
_cell.length_b   1.000
_cell.length_c   1.000
_cell.angle_alpha   90.00
_cell.angle_beta   90.00
_cell.angle_gamma   90.00
#
_symmetry.space_group_name_H-M   'P 1'
#
loop_
_entity.id
_entity.type
_entity.pdbx_description
1 polymer ?
#
loop_
_entity_poly.entity_id
_entity_poly.type
_entity_poly.pdbx_seq_one_letter_code
_entity_poly.pdbx_strand_id
1 'polypeptide(L)'
;MIKPDNLPPDMTIGATQNGNEYGWQLDCFPGALAKAEAFGFACLGGQFQLRLSTGTCEMYWLSVDSKERKPNEPWPAFCRRSCSEILSGFTKLIAETDFRKMASEWPSVQDAMAQGLDPHKVLVFVAYFVNEMEYAKLNQKFEPLRQEKIS
;
A
#
# COMPACT_ATOMS: atom_id res chain seq x y z
N MET A 1 14.58 -2.52 -4.26
CA MET A 1 13.28 -1.84 -4.47
C MET A 1 12.95 -1.82 -5.95
N ILE A 2 11.73 -2.22 -6.31
CA ILE A 2 11.18 -2.02 -7.65
C ILE A 2 10.85 -0.53 -7.79
N LYS A 3 11.16 0.06 -8.94
CA LYS A 3 10.97 1.49 -9.16
C LYS A 3 9.47 1.82 -9.32
N PRO A 4 8.99 2.96 -8.79
CA PRO A 4 7.62 3.45 -8.96
C PRO A 4 7.26 3.87 -10.40
N ASP A 5 8.24 3.92 -11.31
CA ASP A 5 8.11 4.57 -12.62
C ASP A 5 7.16 3.84 -13.61
N ASN A 6 6.42 2.81 -13.18
CA ASN A 6 5.68 1.90 -14.07
C ASN A 6 4.19 1.75 -13.77
N LEU A 7 3.61 2.45 -12.79
CA LEU A 7 2.16 2.38 -12.63
C LEU A 7 1.48 3.17 -13.76
N PRO A 8 0.47 2.59 -14.44
CA PRO A 8 -0.37 3.31 -15.37
C PRO A 8 -0.91 4.60 -14.72
N PRO A 9 -0.93 5.75 -15.43
CA PRO A 9 -1.40 7.03 -14.86
C PRO A 9 -2.80 6.94 -14.23
N ASP A 10 -3.68 6.14 -14.84
CA ASP A 10 -5.03 5.84 -14.36
C ASP A 10 -5.08 5.18 -12.97
N MET A 11 -4.03 4.46 -12.56
CA MET A 11 -3.92 3.86 -11.23
C MET A 11 -3.42 4.88 -10.19
N THR A 12 -2.74 5.95 -10.61
CA THR A 12 -2.15 6.96 -9.71
C THR A 12 -3.07 8.15 -9.42
N ILE A 13 -4.31 8.11 -9.89
CA ILE A 13 -5.30 9.16 -9.62
C ILE A 13 -5.54 9.26 -8.09
N GLY A 14 -5.37 10.47 -7.54
CA GLY A 14 -5.51 10.72 -6.11
C GLY A 14 -4.32 10.25 -5.25
N ALA A 15 -3.23 9.79 -5.88
CA ALA A 15 -1.99 9.48 -5.19
C ALA A 15 -1.10 10.71 -5.05
N THR A 16 -0.34 10.74 -3.95
CA THR A 16 0.85 11.57 -3.80
C THR A 16 2.08 10.68 -3.91
N GLN A 17 3.16 11.20 -4.47
CA GLN A 17 4.44 10.48 -4.56
C GLN A 17 5.42 11.07 -3.54
N ASN A 18 6.03 10.21 -2.72
CA ASN A 18 7.17 10.57 -1.88
C ASN A 18 8.31 9.59 -2.17
N GLY A 19 9.42 10.10 -2.72
CA GLY A 19 10.50 9.27 -3.24
C GLY A 19 9.96 8.22 -4.23
N ASN A 20 10.02 6.96 -3.82
CA ASN A 20 9.65 5.82 -4.64
C ASN A 20 8.28 5.19 -4.30
N GLU A 21 7.44 5.90 -3.55
CA GLU A 21 6.20 5.35 -3.02
C GLU A 21 5.00 6.22 -3.35
N TYR A 22 3.97 5.60 -3.91
CA TYR A 22 2.65 6.19 -4.07
C TYR A 22 1.82 5.96 -2.82
N GLY A 23 1.23 7.03 -2.30
CA GLY A 23 0.25 7.00 -1.22
C GLY A 23 -1.05 7.63 -1.68
N TRP A 24 -2.14 6.87 -1.65
CA TRP A 24 -3.46 7.33 -2.07
C TRP A 24 -4.22 7.93 -0.90
N GLN A 25 -4.97 9.01 -1.18
CA GLN A 25 -6.05 9.42 -0.28
C GLN A 25 -7.05 8.28 -0.10
N LEU A 26 -7.67 8.22 1.07
CA LEU A 26 -8.47 7.05 1.47
C LEU A 26 -9.67 6.80 0.56
N ASP A 27 -10.30 7.85 0.07
CA ASP A 27 -11.44 7.79 -0.86
C ASP A 27 -11.02 7.38 -2.28
N CYS A 28 -9.76 7.61 -2.65
CA CYS A 28 -9.22 7.31 -3.97
C CYS A 28 -8.64 5.88 -4.05
N PHE A 29 -8.18 5.32 -2.94
CA PHE A 29 -7.51 4.01 -2.93
C PHE A 29 -8.37 2.84 -3.47
N PRO A 30 -9.68 2.72 -3.14
CA PRO A 30 -10.52 1.68 -3.74
C PRO A 30 -10.60 1.76 -5.27
N GLY A 31 -10.59 2.97 -5.83
CA GLY A 31 -10.55 3.18 -7.28
C GLY A 31 -9.24 2.70 -7.90
N ALA A 32 -8.11 2.96 -7.23
CA ALA A 32 -6.80 2.49 -7.66
C ALA A 32 -6.71 0.96 -7.68
N LEU A 33 -7.26 0.27 -6.66
CA LEU A 33 -7.34 -1.20 -6.63
C LEU A 33 -8.17 -1.77 -7.78
N ALA A 34 -9.32 -1.17 -8.07
CA ALA A 34 -10.16 -1.61 -9.19
C ALA A 34 -9.45 -1.47 -10.54
N LYS A 35 -8.70 -0.37 -10.73
CA LYS A 35 -7.86 -0.16 -11.92
C LYS A 35 -6.70 -1.15 -11.98
N ALA A 36 -6.07 -1.44 -10.85
CA ALA A 36 -5.01 -2.43 -10.75
C ALA A 36 -5.48 -3.80 -11.25
N GLU A 37 -6.60 -4.32 -10.74
CA GLU A 37 -7.16 -5.59 -11.20
C GLU A 37 -7.44 -5.55 -12.72
N ALA A 38 -8.09 -4.49 -13.20
CA ALA A 38 -8.44 -4.35 -14.60
C ALA A 38 -7.22 -4.32 -15.54
N PHE A 39 -6.09 -3.81 -15.07
CA PHE A 39 -4.83 -3.78 -15.82
C PHE A 39 -3.92 -4.97 -15.56
N GLY A 40 -4.38 -5.97 -14.79
CA GLY A 40 -3.59 -7.17 -14.50
C GLY A 40 -2.45 -6.92 -13.51
N PHE A 41 -2.63 -6.00 -12.57
CA PHE A 41 -1.73 -5.78 -11.43
C PHE A 41 -2.29 -6.47 -10.18
N ALA A 42 -1.41 -7.11 -9.43
CA ALA A 42 -1.69 -7.60 -8.08
C ALA A 42 -1.31 -6.51 -7.06
N CYS A 43 -2.05 -6.41 -5.96
CA CYS A 43 -1.70 -5.55 -4.83
C CYS A 43 -1.08 -6.40 -3.74
N LEU A 44 0.23 -6.24 -3.50
CA LEU A 44 0.95 -7.08 -2.54
C LEU A 44 0.61 -6.72 -1.09
N GLY A 45 0.38 -5.45 -0.82
CA GLY A 45 0.12 -4.93 0.50
C GLY A 45 0.22 -3.42 0.56
N GLY A 46 0.09 -2.88 1.75
CA GLY A 46 0.25 -1.47 2.02
C GLY A 46 0.14 -1.11 3.48
N GLN A 47 0.42 0.16 3.79
CA GLN A 47 0.42 0.70 5.15
C GLN A 47 -0.10 2.14 5.17
N PHE A 48 -0.71 2.54 6.29
CA PHE A 48 -1.09 3.93 6.51
C PHE A 48 0.13 4.79 6.85
N GLN A 49 0.15 6.01 6.32
CA GLN A 49 1.14 7.03 6.65
C GLN A 49 0.46 8.40 6.81
N LEU A 50 0.96 9.24 7.71
CA LEU A 50 0.70 10.68 7.66
C LEU A 50 1.87 11.35 6.95
N ARG A 51 1.59 12.07 5.85
CA ARG A 51 2.60 12.79 5.07
C ARG A 51 2.51 14.28 5.33
N LEU A 52 3.36 14.78 6.21
CA LEU A 52 3.47 16.21 6.55
C LEU A 52 4.60 16.86 5.74
N SER A 53 4.59 18.19 5.66
CA SER A 53 5.70 18.94 5.06
C SER A 53 7.02 18.78 5.82
N THR A 54 6.95 18.46 7.11
CA THR A 54 8.10 18.28 8.00
C THR A 54 8.63 16.84 8.02
N GLY A 55 7.88 15.87 7.47
CA GLY A 55 8.26 14.47 7.49
C GLY A 55 7.10 13.51 7.28
N THR A 56 7.40 12.21 7.29
CA THR A 56 6.41 11.13 7.19
C THR A 56 6.32 10.37 8.51
N CYS A 57 5.10 10.13 8.97
CA CYS A 57 4.81 9.29 10.12
C CYS A 57 4.27 7.95 9.63
N GLU A 58 5.07 6.90 9.74
CA GLU A 58 4.72 5.56 9.26
C GLU A 58 4.01 4.76 10.35
N MET A 59 2.79 4.29 10.08
CA MET A 59 1.99 3.49 11.01
C MET A 59 2.18 2.00 10.70
N TYR A 60 3.36 1.45 11.02
CA TYR A 60 3.71 0.06 10.65
C TYR A 60 2.74 -1.01 11.17
N TRP A 61 1.99 -0.73 12.24
CA TRP A 61 0.97 -1.63 12.80
C TRP A 61 -0.38 -1.54 12.10
N LEU A 62 -0.58 -0.54 11.23
CA LEU A 62 -1.76 -0.40 10.37
C LEU A 62 -1.36 -0.76 8.93
N SER A 63 -0.98 -2.02 8.75
CA SER A 63 -0.65 -2.58 7.44
C SER A 63 -1.63 -3.68 7.06
N VAL A 64 -1.72 -3.94 5.76
CA VAL A 64 -2.48 -5.04 5.19
C VAL A 64 -1.61 -5.68 4.12
N ASP A 65 -1.45 -6.99 4.21
CA ASP A 65 -0.70 -7.78 3.22
C ASP A 65 -1.62 -8.82 2.60
N SER A 66 -1.46 -9.01 1.29
CA SER A 66 -2.11 -10.10 0.57
C SER A 66 -1.34 -11.39 0.81
N LYS A 67 -2.03 -12.52 0.73
CA LYS A 67 -1.35 -13.80 0.74
C LYS A 67 -0.64 -14.01 -0.59
N GLU A 68 0.53 -14.63 -0.55
CA GLU A 68 1.31 -14.99 -1.74
C GLU A 68 0.46 -15.72 -2.81
N ARG A 69 0.88 -15.60 -4.08
CA ARG A 69 0.27 -16.33 -5.19
C ARG A 69 0.37 -17.83 -4.91
N LYS A 70 -0.75 -18.55 -5.01
CA LYS A 70 -0.76 -20.00 -4.74
C LYS A 70 -0.09 -20.75 -5.89
N PRO A 71 0.45 -21.96 -5.64
CA PRO A 71 0.87 -22.86 -6.71
C PRO A 71 -0.26 -23.05 -7.73
N ASN A 72 0.05 -22.90 -9.01
CA ASN A 72 -0.89 -23.04 -10.13
C ASN A 72 -2.06 -22.03 -10.17
N GLU A 73 -2.07 -21.00 -9.32
CA GLU A 73 -3.06 -19.92 -9.45
C GLU A 73 -2.76 -19.11 -10.72
N PRO A 74 -3.71 -18.97 -11.67
CA PRO A 74 -3.51 -18.10 -12.83
C PRO A 74 -3.32 -16.65 -12.41
N TRP A 75 -2.47 -15.89 -13.11
CA TRP A 75 -2.16 -14.50 -12.75
C TRP A 75 -3.40 -13.61 -12.60
N PRO A 76 -4.40 -13.63 -13.52
CA PRO A 76 -5.62 -12.83 -13.34
C PRO A 76 -6.41 -13.20 -12.07
N ALA A 77 -6.39 -14.48 -11.66
CA ALA A 77 -7.03 -14.90 -10.41
C ALA A 77 -6.30 -14.35 -9.19
N PHE A 78 -4.96 -14.32 -9.23
CA PHE A 78 -4.15 -13.71 -8.18
C PHE A 78 -4.35 -12.18 -8.09
N CYS A 79 -4.41 -11.47 -9.22
CA CYS A 79 -4.71 -10.03 -9.23
C CYS A 79 -6.03 -9.72 -8.52
N ARG A 80 -7.10 -10.44 -8.89
CA ARG A 80 -8.41 -10.30 -8.26
C ARG A 80 -8.38 -10.60 -6.77
N ARG A 81 -7.82 -11.76 -6.40
CA ARG A 81 -7.79 -12.21 -5.00
C ARG A 81 -6.99 -11.24 -4.13
N SER A 82 -5.77 -10.89 -4.55
CA SER A 82 -4.91 -9.97 -3.80
C SER A 82 -5.56 -8.60 -3.64
N CYS A 83 -6.12 -8.01 -4.70
CA CYS A 83 -6.84 -6.74 -4.61
C CYS A 83 -8.05 -6.82 -3.67
N SER A 84 -8.81 -7.91 -3.71
CA SER A 84 -9.95 -8.14 -2.80
C SER A 84 -9.52 -8.30 -1.33
N GLU A 85 -8.42 -9.02 -1.07
CA GLU A 85 -7.86 -9.18 0.28
C GLU A 85 -7.41 -7.83 0.84
N ILE A 86 -6.70 -7.02 0.03
CA ILE A 86 -6.26 -5.68 0.44
C ILE A 86 -7.46 -4.76 0.66
N LEU A 87 -8.45 -4.73 -0.24
CA LEU A 87 -9.64 -3.90 -0.06
C LEU A 87 -10.37 -4.23 1.24
N SER A 88 -10.53 -5.52 1.54
CA SER A 88 -11.18 -5.97 2.76
C SER A 88 -10.41 -5.54 4.02
N GLY A 89 -9.09 -5.73 4.03
CA GLY A 89 -8.26 -5.32 5.18
C GLY A 89 -8.22 -3.81 5.35
N PHE A 90 -8.07 -3.06 4.25
CA PHE A 90 -8.10 -1.61 4.22
C PHE A 90 -9.41 -1.07 4.79
N THR A 91 -10.55 -1.59 4.31
CA THR A 91 -11.89 -1.18 4.76
C THR A 91 -12.07 -1.47 6.25
N LYS A 92 -11.59 -2.63 6.72
CA LYS A 92 -11.64 -3.01 8.13
C LYS A 92 -10.82 -2.02 8.99
N LEU A 93 -9.57 -1.74 8.61
CA LEU A 93 -8.74 -0.80 9.34
C LEU A 93 -9.34 0.60 9.38
N ILE A 94 -9.95 1.07 8.28
CA ILE A 94 -10.66 2.35 8.28
C ILE A 94 -11.82 2.37 9.28
N ALA A 95 -12.61 1.30 9.33
CA ALA A 95 -13.76 1.22 10.22
C ALA A 95 -13.37 1.12 11.70
N GLU A 96 -12.23 0.50 12.00
CA GLU A 96 -11.81 0.19 13.37
C GLU A 96 -10.82 1.23 13.96
N THR A 97 -10.25 2.12 13.13
CA THR A 97 -9.18 3.01 13.56
C THR A 97 -9.65 4.46 13.71
N ASP A 98 -9.45 5.03 14.91
CA ASP A 98 -9.53 6.47 15.12
C ASP A 98 -8.20 7.14 14.72
N PHE A 99 -8.06 7.46 13.44
CA PHE A 99 -6.83 8.07 12.91
C PHE A 99 -6.54 9.44 13.49
N ARG A 100 -7.57 10.18 13.94
CA ARG A 100 -7.37 11.50 14.54
C ARG A 100 -6.75 11.37 15.92
N LYS A 101 -7.23 10.40 16.72
CA LYS A 101 -6.60 10.05 17.99
C LYS A 101 -5.17 9.57 17.78
N MET A 102 -4.94 8.64 16.86
CA MET A 102 -3.59 8.15 16.54
C MET A 102 -2.64 9.27 16.10
N ALA A 103 -3.11 10.16 15.22
CA ALA A 103 -2.36 11.34 14.78
C ALA A 103 -1.96 12.22 15.96
N SER A 104 -2.85 12.41 16.94
CA SER A 104 -2.56 13.19 18.13
C SER A 104 -1.52 12.57 19.05
N GLU A 105 -1.09 11.32 18.87
CA GLU A 105 -0.01 10.74 19.68
C GLU A 105 1.39 11.17 19.19
N TRP A 106 1.46 11.78 18.01
CA TRP A 106 2.71 12.24 17.40
C TRP A 106 2.91 13.75 17.65
N PRO A 107 3.97 14.18 18.36
CA PRO A 107 4.18 15.60 18.68
C PRO A 107 4.21 16.51 17.44
N SER A 108 4.90 16.09 16.38
CA SER A 108 4.98 16.84 15.12
C SER A 108 3.62 17.04 14.44
N VAL A 109 2.69 16.10 14.65
CA VAL A 109 1.35 16.16 14.09
C VAL A 109 0.45 17.01 15.00
N GLN A 110 0.59 16.92 16.33
CA GLN A 110 -0.11 17.79 17.26
C GLN A 110 0.17 19.28 16.96
N ASP A 111 1.44 19.64 16.76
CA ASP A 111 1.84 21.02 16.44
C ASP A 111 1.20 21.51 15.14
N ALA A 112 1.13 20.64 14.14
CA ALA A 112 0.49 20.95 12.87
C ALA A 112 -1.04 21.05 13.02
N MET A 113 -1.66 20.18 13.82
CA MET A 113 -3.10 20.23 14.13
C MET A 113 -3.48 21.51 14.87
N ALA A 114 -2.63 21.99 15.79
CA ALA A 114 -2.82 23.27 16.47
C ALA A 114 -2.79 24.47 15.50
N GLN A 115 -2.10 24.31 14.37
CA GLN A 115 -2.06 25.29 13.27
C GLN A 115 -3.19 25.10 12.24
N GLY A 116 -4.15 24.21 12.52
CA GLY A 116 -5.34 23.98 11.67
C GLY A 116 -5.22 22.83 10.68
N LEU A 117 -4.17 21.99 10.76
CA LEU A 117 -4.09 20.77 9.96
C LEU A 117 -5.22 19.80 10.34
N ASP A 118 -5.92 19.31 9.32
CA ASP A 118 -6.77 18.13 9.43
C ASP A 118 -5.95 16.87 9.09
N PRO A 119 -5.71 15.94 10.04
CA PRO A 119 -4.96 14.72 9.80
C PRO A 119 -5.50 13.88 8.64
N HIS A 120 -6.82 13.90 8.38
CA HIS A 120 -7.40 13.15 7.28
C HIS A 120 -6.93 13.65 5.90
N LYS A 121 -6.48 14.91 5.79
CA LYS A 121 -5.97 15.48 4.53
C LYS A 121 -4.54 15.06 4.21
N VAL A 122 -3.79 14.61 5.21
CA VAL A 122 -2.40 14.13 5.07
C VAL A 122 -2.27 12.63 5.27
N LEU A 123 -3.37 11.96 5.63
CA LEU A 123 -3.45 10.52 5.77
C LEU A 123 -3.55 9.86 4.39
N VAL A 124 -2.61 8.96 4.12
CA VAL A 124 -2.58 8.18 2.89
C VAL A 124 -2.41 6.70 3.20
N PHE A 125 -2.83 5.86 2.26
CA PHE A 125 -2.46 4.46 2.22
C PHE A 125 -1.42 4.23 1.14
N VAL A 126 -0.21 3.86 1.55
CA VAL A 126 0.89 3.53 0.64
C VAL A 126 0.77 2.07 0.25
N ALA A 127 0.62 1.79 -1.03
CA ALA A 127 0.37 0.44 -1.54
C ALA A 127 1.34 0.04 -2.64
N TYR A 128 1.61 -1.26 -2.71
CA TYR A 128 2.58 -1.83 -3.64
C TYR A 128 1.90 -2.72 -4.66
N PHE A 129 1.97 -2.31 -5.93
CA PHE A 129 1.41 -3.03 -7.05
C PHE A 129 2.52 -3.63 -7.91
N VAL A 130 2.25 -4.80 -8.48
CA VAL A 130 3.16 -5.49 -9.39
C VAL A 130 2.41 -6.14 -10.54
N ASN A 131 3.02 -6.15 -11.72
CA ASN A 131 2.61 -7.03 -12.83
C ASN A 131 3.26 -8.41 -12.73
N GLU A 132 2.87 -9.34 -13.61
CA GLU A 132 3.35 -10.73 -13.55
C GLU A 132 4.88 -10.84 -13.70
N MET A 133 5.46 -10.02 -14.57
CA MET A 133 6.89 -10.01 -14.83
C MET A 133 7.69 -9.53 -13.61
N GLU A 134 7.20 -8.49 -12.95
CA GLU A 134 7.77 -7.94 -11.72
C GLU A 134 7.68 -8.93 -10.57
N TYR A 135 6.53 -9.59 -10.42
CA TYR A 135 6.33 -10.63 -9.40
C TYR A 135 7.28 -11.83 -9.61
N ALA A 136 7.44 -12.29 -10.84
CA ALA A 136 8.39 -13.36 -11.16
C ALA A 136 9.85 -12.98 -10.80
N LYS A 137 10.25 -11.73 -11.07
CA LYS A 137 11.58 -11.22 -10.71
C LYS A 137 11.78 -11.12 -9.19
N LEU A 138 10.73 -10.77 -8.44
CA LEU A 138 10.78 -10.77 -6.98
C LEU A 138 11.07 -12.17 -6.47
N ASN A 139 10.30 -13.17 -6.91
CA ASN A 139 10.47 -14.54 -6.43
C ASN A 139 11.81 -15.17 -6.81
N GLN A 140 12.38 -14.84 -7.98
CA GLN A 140 13.71 -15.29 -8.37
C GLN A 140 14.83 -14.73 -7.49
N LYS A 141 14.68 -13.51 -6.95
CA LYS A 141 15.68 -12.93 -6.04
C LYS A 141 15.70 -13.57 -4.66
N PHE A 142 14.63 -14.25 -4.26
CA PHE A 142 14.51 -14.89 -2.94
C PHE A 142 14.71 -16.40 -2.94
N GLU A 143 14.75 -17.06 -4.11
CA GLU A 143 15.16 -18.46 -4.27
C GLU A 143 16.58 -18.76 -3.73
N PRO A 144 17.63 -17.93 -3.95
CA PRO A 144 18.97 -18.27 -3.46
C PRO A 144 19.12 -18.30 -1.93
N LEU A 145 18.16 -17.79 -1.16
CA LEU A 145 18.19 -17.80 0.31
C LEU A 145 17.39 -18.95 0.94
N ARG A 146 16.63 -19.73 0.14
CA ARG A 146 15.84 -20.88 0.64
C ARG A 146 16.64 -22.19 0.66
N GLN A 147 17.76 -22.27 -0.07
CA GLN A 147 18.57 -23.49 -0.17
C GLN A 147 19.58 -23.68 0.97
N GLU A 148 19.77 -22.72 1.89
CA GLU A 148 20.73 -22.83 3.01
C GLU A 148 20.14 -23.35 4.34
N LYS A 149 18.88 -23.83 4.37
CA LYS A 149 18.28 -24.43 5.59
C LYS A 149 18.01 -25.92 5.49
N ILE A 150 18.83 -26.66 4.74
CA ILE A 150 18.91 -28.12 4.84
C ILE A 150 20.39 -28.52 4.72
N SER A 151 21.08 -28.51 5.85
CA SER A 151 22.29 -29.30 6.12
C SER A 151 22.38 -29.56 7.61
#